data_AF-A0A0A9Y104-F1
#
_entry.id   AF-A0A0A9Y104-F1
#
_cell.length_a   1.000
_cell.length_b   1.000
_cell.length_c   1.000
_cell.angle_alpha   90.00
_cell.angle_beta   90.00
_cell.angle_gamma   90.00
#
_symmetry.space_group_name_H-M   'P 1'
#
loop_
_entity.id
_entity.type
_entity.pdbx_description
1 polymer ?
#
loop_
_entity_poly.entity_id
_entity_poly.type
_entity_poly.pdbx_seq_one_letter_code
_entity_poly.pdbx_strand_id
1 'polypeptide(L)'
;KDCQRFSFKCENSSCGKENIIEHPMRKRENGVKELFLERCVNAECKLRPMDYLSSLQNQLHLKVRECIIDFLRGTLICEDPLCGFETNYLNPSFEGLYPQCMKCKRCPMNLEITPMHLYNQLVFFSKTFDLSRVTSKVAKFDPDTVQAFQKVHSQIEKVLSLNKYSEVDLAYLFTQLTVRHDCHETSVSNIE
;
A
#
# COMPACT_ATOMS: atom_id res chain seq x y z
N LYS A 1 -3.59 0.10 -10.88
CA LYS A 1 -5.00 0.15 -11.34
C LYS A 1 -5.90 -0.64 -10.37
N ASP A 2 -5.31 -1.56 -9.62
CA ASP A 2 -6.02 -2.53 -8.75
C ASP A 2 -6.01 -2.14 -7.26
N CYS A 3 -5.57 -0.92 -6.93
CA CYS A 3 -5.63 -0.40 -5.56
C CYS A 3 -7.03 0.16 -5.26
N GLN A 4 -7.53 -0.14 -4.07
CA GLN A 4 -8.74 0.45 -3.53
C GLN A 4 -8.52 1.94 -3.26
N ARG A 5 -9.50 2.75 -3.64
CA ARG A 5 -9.50 4.20 -3.39
C ARG A 5 -9.75 4.46 -1.91
N PHE A 6 -9.14 5.51 -1.39
CA PHE A 6 -9.53 6.02 -0.09
C PHE A 6 -10.75 6.92 -0.25
N SER A 7 -11.77 6.69 0.55
CA SER A 7 -12.91 7.58 0.68
C SER A 7 -13.20 7.86 2.15
N PHE A 8 -13.76 9.03 2.43
CA PHE A 8 -14.17 9.42 3.77
C PHE A 8 -15.48 10.19 3.73
N LYS A 9 -16.30 10.03 4.76
CA LYS A 9 -17.56 10.76 4.88
C LYS A 9 -17.31 12.15 5.47
N CYS A 10 -17.97 13.16 4.93
CA CYS A 10 -17.94 14.51 5.51
C CYS A 10 -18.61 14.51 6.89
N GLU A 11 -17.94 15.09 7.90
CA GLU A 11 -18.48 15.19 9.26
C GLU A 11 -19.62 16.19 9.43
N ASN A 12 -19.85 17.07 8.45
CA ASN A 12 -21.01 17.94 8.49
C ASN A 12 -22.29 17.10 8.40
N SER A 13 -23.08 17.11 9.47
CA SER A 13 -24.34 16.36 9.61
C SER A 13 -25.35 16.67 8.50
N SER A 14 -25.34 17.89 7.97
CA SER A 14 -26.19 18.29 6.84
C SER A 14 -25.67 17.86 5.47
N CYS A 15 -24.38 17.49 5.37
CA CYS A 15 -23.76 17.11 4.11
C CYS A 15 -23.66 15.59 3.95
N GLY A 16 -22.98 14.90 4.87
CA GLY A 16 -22.78 13.44 4.85
C GLY A 16 -22.11 12.85 3.59
N LYS A 17 -21.71 13.68 2.62
CA LYS A 17 -21.25 13.22 1.30
C LYS A 17 -19.90 12.52 1.39
N GLU A 18 -19.75 11.47 0.61
CA GLU A 18 -18.50 10.71 0.52
C GLU A 18 -17.50 11.42 -0.40
N ASN A 19 -16.30 11.68 0.13
CA ASN A 19 -15.20 12.30 -0.58
C ASN A 19 -14.24 11.20 -1.01
N ILE A 20 -14.18 10.92 -2.32
CA ILE A 20 -13.27 9.92 -2.89
C ILE A 20 -11.96 10.61 -3.27
N ILE A 21 -10.83 10.05 -2.84
CA ILE A 21 -9.51 10.62 -3.03
C ILE A 21 -8.61 9.65 -3.79
N GLU A 22 -8.08 10.12 -4.92
CA GLU A 22 -7.08 9.39 -5.71
C GLU A 22 -5.76 10.15 -5.78
N HIS A 23 -5.81 11.48 -5.67
CA HIS A 23 -4.70 12.38 -5.91
C HIS A 23 -4.79 13.58 -4.95
N PRO A 24 -3.66 14.17 -4.51
CA PRO A 24 -3.69 15.30 -3.57
C PRO A 24 -4.49 16.51 -4.09
N MET A 25 -4.52 16.67 -5.42
CA MET A 25 -5.39 17.64 -6.11
C MET A 25 -6.58 16.98 -6.77
N ARG A 26 -7.69 17.70 -6.79
CA ARG A 26 -8.86 17.40 -7.62
C ARG A 26 -9.15 18.53 -8.60
N LYS A 27 -9.72 18.19 -9.76
CA LYS A 27 -10.20 19.17 -10.74
C LYS A 27 -11.70 19.37 -10.54
N ARG A 28 -12.12 20.64 -10.46
CA ARG A 28 -13.55 20.98 -10.41
C ARG A 28 -14.19 21.00 -11.79
N GLU A 29 -15.51 21.10 -11.81
CA GLU A 29 -16.31 21.31 -13.03
C GLU A 29 -15.88 22.56 -13.81
N ASN A 30 -15.52 23.63 -13.11
CA ASN A 30 -14.98 24.86 -13.71
C ASN A 30 -13.52 24.75 -14.18
N GLY A 31 -12.92 23.57 -14.09
CA GLY A 31 -11.55 23.30 -14.54
C GLY A 31 -10.43 23.69 -13.57
N VAL A 32 -10.74 24.36 -12.45
CA VAL A 32 -9.76 24.76 -11.44
C VAL A 32 -9.27 23.54 -10.66
N LYS A 33 -7.95 23.42 -10.48
CA LYS A 33 -7.34 22.41 -9.63
C LYS A 33 -7.20 22.96 -8.21
N GLU A 34 -7.60 22.17 -7.22
CA GLU A 34 -7.50 22.53 -5.79
C GLU A 34 -7.06 21.33 -4.97
N LEU A 35 -6.57 21.58 -3.76
CA LEU A 35 -6.25 20.52 -2.81
C LEU A 35 -7.54 19.97 -2.21
N PHE A 36 -7.66 18.64 -2.09
CA PHE A 36 -8.91 18.07 -1.61
C PHE A 36 -9.19 18.38 -0.12
N LEU A 37 -8.17 18.73 0.68
CA LEU A 37 -8.37 19.11 2.09
C LEU A 37 -9.01 20.48 2.26
N GLU A 38 -8.93 21.35 1.25
CA GLU A 38 -9.42 22.73 1.34
C GLU A 38 -10.94 22.81 1.25
N ARG A 39 -11.60 21.84 0.61
CA ARG A 39 -13.06 21.87 0.37
C ARG A 39 -13.67 20.48 0.29
N CYS A 40 -14.91 20.35 0.74
CA CYS A 40 -15.73 19.16 0.52
C CYS A 40 -16.09 18.99 -0.97
N VAL A 41 -16.36 17.77 -1.42
CA VAL A 41 -16.89 17.49 -2.76
C VAL A 41 -18.30 18.05 -2.96
N ASN A 42 -19.05 18.27 -1.87
CA ASN A 42 -20.28 19.05 -1.91
C ASN A 42 -19.94 20.54 -1.97
N ALA A 43 -20.28 21.22 -3.07
CA ALA A 43 -20.00 22.64 -3.29
C ALA A 43 -20.69 23.57 -2.29
N GLU A 44 -21.85 23.16 -1.74
CA GLU A 44 -22.62 23.92 -0.75
C GLU A 44 -22.06 23.74 0.68
N CYS A 45 -21.23 22.72 0.90
CA CYS A 45 -20.65 22.44 2.21
C CYS A 45 -19.48 23.38 2.50
N LYS A 46 -19.63 24.19 3.55
CA LYS A 46 -18.60 25.14 4.01
C LYS A 46 -17.54 24.50 4.93
N LEU A 47 -17.84 23.35 5.53
CA LEU A 47 -16.89 22.63 6.38
C LEU A 47 -15.78 22.01 5.52
N ARG A 48 -14.53 22.36 5.79
CA ARG A 48 -13.37 21.87 5.03
C ARG A 48 -12.87 20.58 5.66
N PRO A 49 -12.45 19.57 4.87
CA PRO A 49 -11.83 18.35 5.42
C PRO A 49 -10.67 18.60 6.38
N MET A 50 -9.93 19.67 6.17
CA MET A 50 -8.88 20.14 7.06
C MET A 50 -9.37 20.50 8.47
N ASP A 51 -10.60 21.03 8.61
CA ASP A 51 -11.17 21.44 9.89
C ASP A 51 -11.50 20.23 10.80
N TYR A 52 -11.60 19.02 10.21
CA TYR A 52 -11.83 17.75 10.91
C TYR A 52 -10.75 16.71 10.61
N LEU A 53 -9.49 17.15 10.47
CA LEU A 53 -8.37 16.32 10.05
C LEU A 53 -8.20 15.04 10.89
N SER A 54 -8.41 15.11 12.21
CA SER A 54 -8.29 13.96 13.12
C SER A 54 -9.25 12.82 12.74
N SER A 55 -10.47 13.15 12.31
CA SER A 55 -11.44 12.15 11.86
C SER A 55 -11.02 11.53 10.54
N LEU A 56 -10.52 12.34 9.60
CA LEU A 56 -9.96 11.83 8.36
C LEU A 56 -8.78 10.89 8.62
N GLN A 57 -7.88 11.24 9.53
CA GLN A 57 -6.76 10.38 9.96
C GLN A 57 -7.24 9.05 10.55
N ASN A 58 -8.29 9.08 11.37
CA ASN A 58 -8.88 7.88 11.95
C ASN A 58 -9.53 6.99 10.89
N GLN A 59 -10.29 7.56 9.96
CA GLN A 59 -10.90 6.82 8.85
C GLN A 59 -9.83 6.17 7.96
N LEU A 60 -8.75 6.90 7.67
CA LEU A 60 -7.61 6.35 6.93
C LEU A 60 -6.89 5.24 7.71
N HIS A 61 -6.70 5.42 9.02
CA HIS A 61 -6.11 4.39 9.87
C HIS A 61 -6.93 3.10 9.86
N LEU A 62 -8.25 3.21 10.00
CA LEU A 62 -9.16 2.08 9.94
C LEU A 62 -9.09 1.39 8.57
N LYS A 63 -9.04 2.16 7.48
CA LYS A 63 -8.93 1.60 6.13
C LYS A 63 -7.61 0.86 5.92
N VAL A 64 -6.50 1.42 6.40
CA VAL A 64 -5.20 0.75 6.36
C VAL A 64 -5.21 -0.55 7.16
N ARG A 65 -5.81 -0.54 8.37
CA ARG A 65 -5.96 -1.75 9.20
C ARG A 65 -6.80 -2.82 8.52
N GLU A 66 -7.89 -2.44 7.86
CA GLU A 66 -8.73 -3.35 7.09
C GLU A 66 -7.90 -4.07 6.01
N CYS A 67 -7.13 -3.33 5.20
CA CYS A 67 -6.26 -3.93 4.17
C CYS A 67 -5.23 -4.91 4.75
N ILE A 68 -4.66 -4.60 5.93
CA ILE A 68 -3.71 -5.49 6.60
C ILE A 68 -4.41 -6.74 7.11
N ILE A 69 -5.59 -6.61 7.72
CA ILE A 69 -6.38 -7.74 8.24
C ILE A 69 -6.80 -8.66 7.09
N ASP A 70 -7.21 -8.10 5.95
CA ASP A 70 -7.58 -8.87 4.77
C ASP A 70 -6.39 -9.64 4.20
N PHE A 71 -5.21 -9.01 4.12
CA PHE A 71 -3.98 -9.72 3.75
C PHE A 71 -3.66 -10.86 4.73
N LEU A 72 -3.75 -10.60 6.04
CA LEU A 72 -3.46 -11.60 7.07
C LEU A 72 -4.49 -12.73 7.13
N ARG A 73 -5.69 -12.56 6.55
CA ARG A 73 -6.66 -13.64 6.39
C ARG A 73 -6.07 -14.80 5.59
N GLY A 74 -5.13 -14.53 4.68
CA GLY A 74 -4.41 -15.57 3.94
C GLY A 74 -5.31 -16.40 3.02
N THR A 75 -6.33 -15.78 2.44
CA THR A 75 -7.22 -16.46 1.49
C THR A 75 -6.41 -16.99 0.30
N LEU A 76 -6.51 -18.29 0.07
CA LEU A 76 -5.97 -19.02 -1.06
C LEU A 76 -7.10 -19.32 -2.04
N ILE A 77 -6.86 -19.08 -3.33
CA ILE A 77 -7.80 -19.33 -4.43
C ILE A 77 -7.15 -20.33 -5.39
N CYS A 78 -7.93 -21.33 -5.82
CA CYS A 78 -7.51 -22.29 -6.85
C CYS A 78 -7.30 -21.58 -8.19
N GLU A 79 -6.22 -21.90 -8.90
CA GLU A 79 -5.95 -21.33 -10.23
C GLU A 79 -6.98 -21.70 -11.29
N ASP A 80 -7.66 -22.84 -11.13
CA ASP A 80 -8.68 -23.29 -12.08
C ASP A 80 -9.97 -22.47 -11.95
N PRO A 81 -10.34 -21.66 -12.95
CA PRO A 81 -11.55 -20.83 -12.91
C PRO A 81 -12.84 -21.63 -12.80
N LEU A 82 -12.84 -22.90 -13.24
CA LEU A 82 -14.00 -23.78 -13.12
C LEU A 82 -14.12 -24.38 -11.71
N CYS A 83 -13.01 -24.47 -10.97
CA CYS A 83 -12.99 -24.98 -9.61
C CYS A 83 -13.49 -23.93 -8.62
N GLY A 84 -12.95 -22.71 -8.71
CA GLY A 84 -13.32 -21.55 -7.88
C GLY A 84 -13.24 -21.81 -6.38
N PHE A 85 -12.39 -22.75 -5.93
CA PHE A 85 -12.28 -23.08 -4.51
C PHE A 85 -11.42 -22.06 -3.78
N GLU A 86 -11.93 -21.58 -2.65
CA GLU A 86 -11.26 -20.62 -1.78
C GLU A 86 -11.17 -21.18 -0.35
N THR A 87 -10.05 -20.93 0.32
CA THR A 87 -9.84 -21.35 1.71
C THR A 87 -8.76 -20.49 2.38
N ASN A 88 -8.79 -20.36 3.69
CA ASN A 88 -7.67 -19.80 4.47
C ASN A 88 -6.83 -20.90 5.15
N TYR A 89 -7.10 -22.18 4.82
CA TYR A 89 -6.35 -23.31 5.32
C TYR A 89 -5.25 -23.70 4.33
N LEU A 90 -4.00 -23.75 4.83
CA LEU A 90 -2.86 -24.18 4.04
C LEU A 90 -2.80 -25.72 3.98
N ASN A 91 -2.96 -26.28 2.78
CA ASN A 91 -2.80 -27.72 2.55
C ASN A 91 -1.32 -28.12 2.72
N PRO A 92 -0.99 -29.17 3.51
CA PRO A 92 0.38 -29.67 3.62
C PRO A 92 0.91 -30.34 2.34
N SER A 93 0.06 -30.64 1.36
CA SER A 93 0.48 -31.13 0.04
C SER A 93 0.81 -29.97 -0.89
N PHE A 94 2.03 -29.94 -1.43
CA PHE A 94 2.54 -28.88 -2.29
C PHE A 94 2.93 -29.41 -3.67
N GLU A 95 2.73 -28.56 -4.67
CA GLU A 95 3.28 -28.70 -6.01
C GLU A 95 4.30 -27.57 -6.23
N GLY A 96 5.59 -27.90 -6.08
CA GLY A 96 6.65 -26.90 -6.06
C GLY A 96 6.52 -25.95 -4.86
N LEU A 97 6.36 -24.65 -5.14
CA LEU A 97 6.23 -23.60 -4.11
C LEU A 97 4.79 -23.36 -3.66
N TYR A 98 3.80 -24.00 -4.29
CA TYR A 98 2.39 -23.68 -4.12
C TYR A 98 1.61 -24.85 -3.51
N PRO A 99 0.66 -24.60 -2.60
CA PRO A 99 -0.17 -25.66 -2.03
C PRO A 99 -1.14 -26.22 -3.08
N GLN A 100 -1.34 -27.54 -3.09
CA GLN A 100 -2.28 -28.19 -3.98
C GLN A 100 -3.74 -27.92 -3.56
N CYS A 101 -4.63 -27.68 -4.53
CA CYS A 101 -6.05 -27.46 -4.26
C CYS A 101 -6.72 -28.68 -3.61
N MET A 102 -7.39 -28.47 -2.47
CA MET A 102 -8.07 -29.53 -1.73
C MET A 102 -9.32 -30.08 -2.44
N LYS A 103 -9.95 -29.26 -3.30
CA LYS A 103 -11.18 -29.60 -4.02
C LYS A 103 -10.90 -30.38 -5.31
N CYS A 104 -10.14 -29.81 -6.24
CA CYS A 104 -9.86 -30.46 -7.52
C CYS A 104 -8.64 -31.40 -7.49
N LYS A 105 -7.72 -31.23 -6.51
CA LYS A 105 -6.47 -32.00 -6.37
C LYS A 105 -5.59 -32.02 -7.61
N ARG A 106 -5.71 -30.99 -8.46
CA ARG A 106 -5.03 -30.91 -9.77
C ARG A 106 -4.26 -29.63 -9.97
N CYS A 107 -4.81 -28.51 -9.50
CA CYS A 107 -4.21 -27.20 -9.68
C CYS A 107 -3.66 -26.67 -8.35
N PRO A 108 -2.61 -25.85 -8.38
CA PRO A 108 -2.12 -25.15 -7.20
C PRO A 108 -3.10 -24.05 -6.76
N MET A 109 -2.89 -23.53 -5.55
CA MET A 109 -3.62 -22.39 -5.01
C MET A 109 -2.67 -21.22 -4.77
N ASN A 110 -3.13 -20.01 -5.08
CA ASN A 110 -2.42 -18.76 -4.86
C ASN A 110 -3.10 -17.90 -3.80
N LEU A 111 -2.33 -17.05 -3.13
CA LEU A 111 -2.91 -16.00 -2.30
C LEU A 111 -3.75 -15.04 -3.15
N GLU A 112 -4.97 -14.79 -2.72
CA GLU A 112 -5.84 -13.73 -3.27
C GLU A 112 -5.14 -12.36 -3.14
N ILE A 113 -4.64 -12.07 -1.95
CA ILE A 113 -3.92 -10.84 -1.64
C ILE A 113 -2.44 -11.19 -1.43
N THR A 114 -1.62 -10.84 -2.40
CA THR A 114 -0.17 -11.04 -2.32
C THR A 114 0.49 -9.96 -1.45
N PRO A 115 1.72 -10.20 -0.94
CA PRO A 115 2.49 -9.15 -0.28
C PRO A 115 2.69 -7.90 -1.15
N MET A 116 2.83 -8.09 -2.47
CA MET A 116 2.92 -7.00 -3.44
C MET A 116 1.62 -6.19 -3.52
N HIS A 117 0.46 -6.85 -3.48
CA HIS A 117 -0.85 -6.17 -3.47
C HIS A 117 -0.98 -5.26 -2.25
N LEU A 118 -0.66 -5.76 -1.05
CA LEU A 118 -0.70 -4.96 0.17
C LEU A 118 0.30 -3.80 0.10
N TYR A 119 1.54 -4.05 -0.30
CA TYR A 119 2.55 -3.00 -0.43
C TYR A 119 2.09 -1.89 -1.39
N ASN A 120 1.62 -2.25 -2.58
CA ASN A 120 1.12 -1.30 -3.57
C ASN A 120 -0.08 -0.51 -3.04
N GLN A 121 -0.98 -1.14 -2.26
CA GLN A 121 -2.11 -0.47 -1.63
C GLN A 121 -1.67 0.60 -0.61
N LEU A 122 -0.70 0.28 0.24
CA LEU A 122 -0.17 1.22 1.24
C LEU A 122 0.60 2.37 0.58
N VAL A 123 1.41 2.07 -0.44
CA VAL A 123 2.10 3.07 -1.25
C VAL A 123 1.11 3.96 -1.99
N PHE A 124 0.02 3.40 -2.51
CA PHE A 124 -1.03 4.18 -3.15
C PHE A 124 -1.62 5.18 -2.17
N PHE A 125 -1.98 4.76 -0.95
CA PHE A 125 -2.47 5.68 0.08
C PHE A 125 -1.45 6.77 0.42
N SER A 126 -0.16 6.44 0.64
CA SER A 126 0.88 7.46 0.88
C SER A 126 0.94 8.47 -0.25
N LYS A 127 1.01 7.99 -1.49
CA LYS A 127 1.06 8.81 -2.71
C LYS A 127 -0.16 9.73 -2.92
N THR A 128 -1.30 9.44 -2.29
CA THR A 128 -2.48 10.30 -2.31
C THR A 128 -2.34 11.54 -1.43
N PHE A 129 -1.46 11.51 -0.42
CA PHE A 129 -1.18 12.63 0.49
C PHE A 129 0.20 13.27 0.27
N ASP A 130 0.97 12.78 -0.71
CA ASP A 130 2.27 13.32 -1.06
C ASP A 130 2.16 14.55 -1.98
N LEU A 131 2.38 15.74 -1.41
CA LEU A 131 2.35 17.01 -2.14
C LEU A 131 3.53 17.21 -3.09
N SER A 132 4.64 16.47 -2.93
CA SER A 132 5.80 16.57 -3.83
C SER A 132 5.45 16.20 -5.27
N ARG A 133 4.41 15.37 -5.45
CA ARG A 133 3.92 14.88 -6.74
C ARG A 133 3.11 15.90 -7.54
N VAL A 134 2.69 16.98 -6.90
CA VAL A 134 1.66 17.88 -7.44
C VAL A 134 2.25 19.02 -8.24
N THR A 135 3.29 19.70 -7.73
CA THR A 135 4.08 20.71 -8.44
C THR A 135 5.41 20.96 -7.72
N SER A 136 6.41 21.48 -8.43
CA SER A 136 7.60 22.13 -7.84
C SER A 136 7.32 23.43 -7.09
N LYS A 137 6.04 23.83 -6.94
CA LYS A 137 5.60 25.12 -6.35
C LYS A 137 4.66 24.92 -5.15
N VAL A 138 4.94 23.94 -4.30
CA VAL A 138 4.23 23.69 -3.03
C VAL A 138 4.12 24.97 -2.18
N ALA A 139 5.10 25.88 -2.28
CA ALA A 139 5.11 27.19 -1.63
C ALA A 139 3.93 28.13 -1.98
N LYS A 140 3.10 27.78 -2.98
CA LYS A 140 1.88 28.53 -3.32
C LYS A 140 0.65 28.12 -2.50
N PHE A 141 0.72 26.99 -1.81
CA PHE A 141 -0.37 26.52 -0.98
C PHE A 141 -0.30 27.15 0.41
N ASP A 142 -1.46 27.22 1.04
CA ASP A 142 -1.58 27.63 2.42
C ASP A 142 -0.69 26.75 3.34
N PRO A 143 0.19 27.34 4.18
CA PRO A 143 1.12 26.59 5.01
C PRO A 143 0.46 25.59 5.94
N ASP A 144 -0.69 25.95 6.50
CA ASP A 144 -1.45 25.06 7.39
C ASP A 144 -1.93 23.84 6.60
N THR A 145 -2.41 24.05 5.37
CA THR A 145 -2.87 22.97 4.49
C THR A 145 -1.73 22.01 4.15
N VAL A 146 -0.54 22.55 3.84
CA VAL A 146 0.66 21.72 3.62
C VAL A 146 1.01 20.89 4.85
N GLN A 147 0.96 21.49 6.04
CA GLN A 147 1.21 20.78 7.30
C GLN A 147 0.17 19.67 7.54
N ALA A 148 -1.10 19.92 7.22
CA ALA A 148 -2.15 18.91 7.33
C ALA A 148 -1.89 17.69 6.42
N PHE A 149 -1.50 17.93 5.17
CA PHE A 149 -1.09 16.85 4.25
C PHE A 149 0.10 16.06 4.80
N GLN A 150 1.15 16.75 5.26
CA GLN A 150 2.33 16.10 5.84
C GLN A 150 1.98 15.26 7.06
N LYS A 151 1.07 15.73 7.91
CA LYS A 151 0.61 14.99 9.10
C LYS A 151 -0.05 13.67 8.71
N VAL A 152 -0.95 13.70 7.72
CA VAL A 152 -1.62 12.48 7.22
C VAL A 152 -0.63 11.57 6.48
N HIS A 153 0.29 12.14 5.69
CA HIS A 153 1.33 11.40 5.00
C HIS A 153 2.23 10.61 5.95
N SER A 154 2.75 11.28 6.99
CA SER A 154 3.65 10.67 7.99
C SER A 154 3.02 9.51 8.75
N GLN A 155 1.69 9.50 8.90
CA GLN A 155 0.97 8.38 9.50
C GLN A 155 1.07 7.12 8.64
N ILE A 156 0.96 7.24 7.32
CA ILE A 156 1.07 6.10 6.39
C ILE A 156 2.54 5.68 6.26
N GLU A 157 3.48 6.62 6.22
CA GLU A 157 4.91 6.31 6.18
C GLU A 157 5.35 5.46 7.37
N LYS A 158 4.83 5.71 8.58
CA LYS A 158 5.09 4.85 9.75
C LYS A 158 4.62 3.42 9.57
N VAL A 159 3.54 3.20 8.83
CA VAL A 159 3.05 1.84 8.52
C VAL A 159 3.93 1.21 7.45
N LEU A 160 4.30 1.97 6.42
CA LEU A 160 5.21 1.51 5.36
C LEU A 160 6.60 1.17 5.90
N SER A 161 7.14 1.90 6.87
CA SER A 161 8.45 1.62 7.48
C SER A 161 8.48 0.31 8.27
N LEU A 162 7.32 -0.24 8.65
CA LEU A 162 7.22 -1.57 9.25
C LEU A 162 7.09 -2.67 8.19
N ASN A 163 6.80 -2.30 6.94
CA ASN A 163 6.66 -3.21 5.82
C ASN A 163 8.00 -3.35 5.10
N LYS A 164 8.63 -4.52 5.26
CA LYS A 164 9.95 -4.81 4.66
C LYS A 164 9.91 -5.23 3.19
N TYR A 165 8.75 -5.20 2.53
CA TYR A 165 8.61 -5.72 1.16
C TYR A 165 9.55 -5.04 0.16
N SER A 166 9.81 -3.73 0.34
CA SER A 166 10.75 -2.97 -0.50
C SER A 166 12.18 -2.90 0.05
N GLU A 167 12.47 -3.55 1.18
CA GLU A 167 13.82 -3.59 1.75
C GLU A 167 14.57 -4.81 1.20
N VAL A 168 15.67 -4.56 0.50
CA VAL A 168 16.55 -5.62 -0.01
C VAL A 168 17.86 -5.59 0.76
N ASP A 169 18.11 -6.64 1.52
CA ASP A 169 19.40 -6.85 2.16
C ASP A 169 20.42 -7.33 1.10
N LEU A 170 21.22 -6.39 0.59
CA LEU A 170 22.25 -6.67 -0.40
C LEU A 170 23.37 -7.56 0.17
N ALA A 171 23.67 -7.46 1.46
CA ALA A 171 24.68 -8.30 2.08
C ALA A 171 24.21 -9.75 2.06
N TYR A 172 22.96 -10.01 2.47
CA TYR A 172 22.34 -11.33 2.37
C TYR A 172 22.27 -11.83 0.93
N LEU A 173 21.83 -10.99 -0.03
CA LEU A 173 21.66 -11.36 -1.43
C LEU A 173 22.98 -11.82 -2.08
N PHE A 174 24.11 -11.20 -1.72
CA PHE A 174 25.42 -11.48 -2.31
C PHE A 174 26.34 -12.34 -1.43
N THR A 175 25.83 -12.92 -0.33
CA THR A 175 26.59 -13.85 0.53
C THR A 175 27.27 -14.98 -0.28
N GLN A 176 26.63 -15.47 -1.33
CA GLN A 176 27.17 -16.55 -2.16
C GLN A 176 28.26 -16.10 -3.14
N LEU A 177 28.39 -14.80 -3.40
CA LEU A 177 29.47 -14.25 -4.23
C LEU A 177 30.76 -14.05 -3.42
N THR A 178 30.67 -13.80 -2.12
CA THR A 178 31.84 -13.61 -1.26
C THR A 178 32.54 -14.92 -0.89
N VAL A 179 31.82 -16.03 -0.77
CA VAL A 179 32.40 -17.35 -0.42
C VAL A 179 33.30 -17.92 -1.54
N ARG A 180 33.13 -17.49 -2.79
CA ARG A 180 33.92 -18.00 -3.92
C ARG A 180 35.31 -17.39 -4.06
N HIS A 181 35.65 -16.35 -3.29
CA HIS A 181 36.96 -15.70 -3.38
C HIS A 181 38.06 -16.37 -2.53
N ASP A 182 37.71 -17.24 -1.57
CA ASP A 182 38.68 -17.81 -0.63
C ASP A 182 39.21 -19.21 -1.03
N CYS A 183 38.84 -19.74 -2.21
CA CYS A 183 39.27 -21.09 -2.64
C CYS A 183 40.44 -21.11 -3.65
N HIS A 184 41.14 -20.00 -3.93
CA HIS A 184 42.23 -20.01 -4.92
C HIS A 184 43.63 -19.55 -4.45
N GLU A 185 43.86 -19.36 -3.15
CA GLU A 185 45.22 -19.12 -2.63
C GLU A 185 45.62 -20.20 -1.62
N THR A 186 46.12 -21.35 -2.11
CA THR A 186 47.31 -22.02 -1.55
C THR A 186 47.60 -23.36 -2.25
N SER A 187 48.63 -23.38 -3.10
CA SER A 187 49.55 -24.51 -3.20
C SER A 187 50.80 -24.10 -4.00
N VAL A 188 51.71 -23.37 -3.36
CA VAL A 188 53.14 -23.43 -3.69
C VAL A 188 53.84 -23.83 -2.41
N SER A 189 54.01 -25.14 -2.22
CA SER A 189 54.92 -25.70 -1.23
C SER A 189 56.13 -26.24 -1.96
N ASN A 190 57.27 -25.59 -1.71
CA ASN A 190 58.61 -25.97 -2.13
C ASN A 190 58.89 -27.46 -1.85
N ILE A 191 59.55 -28.12 -2.79
CA ILE A 191 60.27 -29.37 -2.56
C ILE A 191 61.74 -29.08 -2.90
N GLU A 192 62.60 -29.26 -1.90
CA GLU A 192 64.06 -29.25 -1.96
C GLU A 192 64.61 -30.30 -2.93
#